data_AF-A0A1Z7YMS9-F1
#
_entry.id   AF-A0A1Z7YMS9-F1
#
_cell.length_a   1.000
_cell.length_b   1.000
_cell.length_c   1.000
_cell.angle_alpha   90.00
_cell.angle_beta   90.00
_cell.angle_gamma   90.00
#
_symmetry.space_group_name_H-M   'P 1'
#
loop_
_entity.id
_entity.type
_entity.pdbx_description
1 polymer ?
#
loop_
_entity_poly.entity_id
_entity_poly.type
_entity_poly.pdbx_seq_one_letter_code
_entity_poly.pdbx_strand_id
1 'polypeptide(L)'
;MEIIVYFEGDNSVKDWFTSVMNIQERIIYKKMPTRNDTAAYSDLPAYVSDILYLDKPDLIVSMIHDGHEKPLLSIEFASCTPQYQHALQRFSRMLASVTTGCPSVLIIPFKKRSNDGASIYTRSASIEYGAVRLMDIFKTPCFILDWTSDENHFLVNEPNMQYPLINSDGINSLKSLIQACIQSRQDINYSDSLFQKKIVHELTDKNRTNAYRNGVPTILNPSGGTGNSRVKLDLLETVDVLDEIRGISAFHKSLCDVAPKFIKDREKSLAFYPTRITAHAGDPYVGMIGYYDIAFTRFGRSTRDRHYNLVAYAKNVSIHEVTDVMSSFVDNKCPFTDGLSGSNSKMYNYHLKNGCKETKTKPVRIYAELADIVIFSDGVLFNAG
;
A
#
# COMPACT_ATOMS: atom_id res chain seq x y z
N MET A 1 29.15 -1.01 9.33
CA MET A 1 27.68 -0.88 9.14
C MET A 1 27.27 -1.90 8.11
N GLU A 2 26.23 -2.68 8.38
CA GLU A 2 25.74 -3.72 7.47
C GLU A 2 24.34 -3.33 7.02
N ILE A 3 24.18 -3.11 5.71
CA ILE A 3 22.89 -2.79 5.08
C ILE A 3 22.31 -4.08 4.54
N ILE A 4 21.04 -4.34 4.84
CA ILE A 4 20.30 -5.47 4.33
C ILE A 4 19.21 -4.94 3.39
N VAL A 5 19.23 -5.43 2.15
CA VAL A 5 18.27 -5.06 1.11
C VAL A 5 17.45 -6.28 0.75
N TYR A 6 16.17 -6.25 1.13
CA TYR A 6 15.20 -7.17 0.59
C TYR A 6 14.75 -6.69 -0.79
N PHE A 7 14.68 -7.59 -1.77
CA PHE A 7 14.32 -7.21 -3.13
C PHE A 7 13.33 -8.18 -3.79
N GLU A 8 12.45 -7.63 -4.62
CA GLU A 8 11.64 -8.35 -5.60
C GLU A 8 12.26 -8.23 -7.01
N GLY A 9 11.97 -9.19 -7.89
CA GLY A 9 12.45 -9.17 -9.27
C GLY A 9 13.77 -9.91 -9.53
N ASP A 10 14.50 -9.45 -10.54
CA ASP A 10 15.75 -10.03 -11.02
C ASP A 10 17.00 -9.39 -10.36
N ASN A 11 18.18 -9.88 -10.70
CA ASN A 11 19.42 -9.40 -10.07
C ASN A 11 19.82 -7.98 -10.48
N SER A 12 19.29 -7.42 -11.57
CA SER A 12 19.67 -6.08 -12.05
C SER A 12 19.28 -4.98 -11.07
N VAL A 13 18.26 -5.19 -10.21
CA VAL A 13 17.91 -4.24 -9.14
C VAL A 13 19.02 -4.13 -8.10
N LYS A 14 19.76 -5.22 -7.87
CA LYS A 14 20.86 -5.25 -6.91
C LYS A 14 22.03 -4.44 -7.43
N ASP A 15 22.36 -4.63 -8.70
CA ASP A 15 23.45 -3.93 -9.37
C ASP A 15 23.14 -2.43 -9.44
N TRP A 16 21.88 -2.09 -9.78
CA TRP A 16 21.39 -0.72 -9.74
C TRP A 16 21.50 -0.12 -8.34
N PHE A 17 20.98 -0.80 -7.31
CA PHE A 17 21.00 -0.27 -5.94
C PHE A 17 22.43 -0.13 -5.39
N THR A 18 23.32 -1.08 -5.70
CA THR A 18 24.75 -1.00 -5.34
C THR A 18 25.36 0.27 -5.91
N SER A 19 25.07 0.54 -7.19
CA SER A 19 25.59 1.72 -7.91
C SER A 19 25.01 3.02 -7.37
N VAL A 20 23.73 3.03 -6.96
CA VAL A 20 23.09 4.18 -6.30
C VAL A 20 23.75 4.52 -4.98
N MET A 21 24.02 3.51 -4.15
CA MET A 21 24.57 3.70 -2.83
C MET A 21 26.02 4.18 -2.88
N ASN A 22 26.80 3.72 -3.87
CA ASN A 22 28.21 4.12 -4.06
C ASN A 22 29.05 4.04 -2.76
N ILE A 23 28.74 3.08 -1.89
CA ILE A 23 29.43 2.83 -0.62
C ILE A 23 30.15 1.48 -0.68
N GLN A 24 31.33 1.44 -0.08
CA GLN A 24 32.15 0.23 0.13
C GLN A 24 31.60 -0.69 1.24
N GLU A 25 30.41 -0.39 1.76
CA GLU A 25 29.77 -1.17 2.82
C GLU A 25 29.32 -2.54 2.31
N ARG A 26 29.28 -3.52 3.22
CA ARG A 26 28.78 -4.86 2.93
C ARG A 26 27.25 -4.80 2.83
N ILE A 27 26.73 -4.62 1.62
CA ILE A 27 25.29 -4.77 1.34
C ILE A 27 24.97 -6.26 1.25
N ILE A 28 24.04 -6.73 2.07
CA ILE A 28 23.51 -8.09 2.02
C ILE A 28 22.16 -8.06 1.32
N TYR A 29 22.06 -8.80 0.22
CA TYR A 29 20.82 -8.92 -0.53
C TYR A 29 20.04 -10.17 -0.11
N LYS A 30 18.77 -10.00 0.22
CA LYS A 30 17.83 -11.09 0.53
C LYS A 30 16.67 -11.05 -0.45
N LYS A 31 16.37 -12.14 -1.15
CA LYS A 31 15.22 -12.19 -2.06
C LYS A 31 13.93 -12.26 -1.25
N MET A 32 12.95 -11.42 -1.58
CA MET A 32 11.62 -11.51 -0.96
C MET A 32 10.90 -12.79 -1.40
N PRO A 33 10.13 -13.45 -0.52
CA PRO A 33 9.28 -14.57 -0.90
C PRO A 33 8.29 -14.16 -2.00
N THR A 34 8.06 -15.00 -2.99
CA THR A 34 7.10 -14.73 -4.08
C THR A 34 5.65 -14.76 -3.60
N ARG A 35 5.36 -15.47 -2.51
CA ARG A 35 4.03 -15.61 -1.91
C ARG A 35 4.10 -15.65 -0.38
N ASN A 36 3.04 -15.20 0.28
CA ASN A 36 2.97 -15.10 1.73
C ASN A 36 2.61 -16.44 2.40
N ASP A 37 2.12 -17.42 1.63
CA ASP A 37 1.78 -18.77 2.10
C ASP A 37 2.96 -19.76 2.02
N THR A 38 4.20 -19.27 2.14
CA THR A 38 5.42 -20.09 2.03
C THR A 38 6.24 -20.05 3.31
N ALA A 39 6.99 -21.12 3.60
CA ALA A 39 7.89 -21.17 4.76
C ALA A 39 8.90 -20.02 4.78
N ALA A 40 9.39 -19.60 3.59
CA ALA A 40 10.29 -18.45 3.45
C ALA A 40 9.68 -17.14 3.96
N TYR A 41 8.36 -16.98 3.90
CA TYR A 41 7.66 -15.83 4.46
C TYR A 41 7.57 -15.91 5.99
N SER A 42 7.30 -17.10 6.55
CA SER A 42 7.29 -17.29 8.01
C SER A 42 8.64 -17.10 8.69
N ASP A 43 9.73 -17.20 7.92
CA ASP A 43 11.11 -16.97 8.39
C ASP A 43 11.56 -15.50 8.30
N LEU A 44 10.71 -14.61 7.77
CA LEU A 44 11.02 -13.17 7.71
C LEU A 44 11.01 -12.53 9.10
N PRO A 45 11.84 -11.50 9.35
CA PRO A 45 11.63 -10.62 10.48
C PRO A 45 10.23 -10.00 10.42
N ALA A 46 9.56 -9.87 11.58
CA ALA A 46 8.18 -9.40 11.64
C ALA A 46 7.95 -8.06 10.92
N TYR A 47 8.88 -7.11 11.04
CA TYR A 47 8.74 -5.81 10.37
C TYR A 47 8.74 -5.94 8.83
N VAL A 48 9.44 -6.94 8.27
CA VAL A 48 9.45 -7.19 6.82
C VAL A 48 8.12 -7.80 6.41
N SER A 49 7.62 -8.81 7.15
CA SER A 49 6.31 -9.40 6.85
C SER A 49 5.19 -8.37 6.94
N ASP A 50 5.25 -7.46 7.92
CA ASP A 50 4.28 -6.38 8.09
C ASP A 50 4.31 -5.39 6.91
N ILE A 51 5.48 -5.02 6.39
CA ILE A 51 5.60 -4.18 5.18
C ILE A 51 5.03 -4.91 3.94
N LEU A 52 5.25 -6.22 3.84
CA LEU A 52 4.72 -7.06 2.75
C LEU A 52 3.25 -7.44 2.93
N TYR A 53 2.61 -6.99 4.01
CA TYR A 53 1.29 -7.44 4.38
C TYR A 53 0.26 -7.06 3.33
N LEU A 54 0.14 -5.79 2.95
CA LEU A 54 -0.86 -5.40 1.95
C LEU A 54 -0.39 -5.73 0.54
N ASP A 55 0.81 -5.31 0.19
CA ASP A 55 1.41 -5.48 -1.13
C ASP A 55 2.94 -5.36 -1.05
N LYS A 56 3.66 -5.82 -2.08
CA LYS A 56 5.12 -5.90 -2.05
C LYS A 56 5.75 -4.70 -2.75
N PRO A 57 6.59 -3.89 -2.07
CA PRO A 57 7.46 -2.93 -2.74
C PRO A 57 8.62 -3.65 -3.42
N ASP A 58 9.22 -3.02 -4.43
CA ASP A 58 10.40 -3.57 -5.09
C ASP A 58 11.60 -3.77 -4.15
N LEU A 59 11.81 -2.82 -3.21
CA LEU A 59 12.90 -2.88 -2.23
C LEU A 59 12.43 -2.55 -0.81
N ILE A 60 13.02 -3.22 0.17
CA ILE A 60 13.02 -2.80 1.58
C ILE A 60 14.48 -2.72 2.03
N VAL A 61 14.89 -1.52 2.43
CA VAL A 61 16.24 -1.24 2.92
C VAL A 61 16.19 -1.23 4.44
N SER A 62 17.13 -1.93 5.05
CA SER A 62 17.30 -2.05 6.49
C SER A 62 18.77 -2.05 6.85
N MET A 63 19.08 -1.90 8.13
CA MET A 63 20.46 -1.97 8.61
C MET A 63 20.54 -2.71 9.94
N ILE A 64 21.70 -3.31 10.19
CA ILE A 64 22.06 -3.76 11.54
C ILE A 64 22.50 -2.55 12.35
N HIS A 65 21.77 -2.27 13.43
CA HIS A 65 22.09 -1.25 14.43
C HIS A 65 21.88 -1.86 15.82
N ASP A 66 22.88 -1.72 16.70
CA ASP A 66 22.91 -2.31 18.04
C ASP A 66 22.57 -3.82 18.07
N GLY A 67 23.12 -4.57 17.11
CA GLY A 67 22.91 -6.02 17.00
C GLY A 67 21.53 -6.44 16.49
N HIS A 68 20.67 -5.49 16.11
CA HIS A 68 19.32 -5.76 15.60
C HIS A 68 19.11 -5.18 14.20
N GLU A 69 18.39 -5.92 13.37
CA GLU A 69 17.94 -5.45 12.06
C GLU A 69 16.81 -4.44 12.23
N LYS A 70 16.92 -3.28 11.57
CA LYS A 70 15.98 -2.16 11.68
C LYS A 70 15.64 -1.61 10.28
N PRO A 71 14.36 -1.32 9.97
CA PRO A 71 13.99 -0.75 8.68
C PRO A 71 14.49 0.69 8.54
N LEU A 72 14.91 1.04 7.32
CA LEU A 72 15.30 2.39 6.93
C LEU A 72 14.29 3.04 5.97
N LEU A 73 13.84 2.29 4.96
CA LEU A 73 12.80 2.72 4.03
C LEU A 73 12.37 1.57 3.09
N SER A 74 11.21 1.69 2.48
CA SER A 74 10.81 0.93 1.29
C SER A 74 10.86 1.79 0.02
N ILE A 75 11.09 1.15 -1.12
CA ILE A 75 11.17 1.80 -2.44
C ILE A 75 10.33 1.01 -3.43
N GLU A 76 9.47 1.70 -4.17
CA GLU A 76 8.70 1.17 -5.30
C GLU A 76 9.03 1.95 -6.57
N PHE A 77 9.23 1.23 -7.68
CA PHE A 77 9.42 1.78 -9.01
C PHE A 77 8.15 1.56 -9.85
N ALA A 78 7.60 2.63 -10.41
CA ALA A 78 6.43 2.55 -11.27
C ALA A 78 6.72 3.13 -12.65
N SER A 79 6.90 2.24 -13.62
CA SER A 79 7.06 2.59 -15.04
C SER A 79 5.73 2.81 -15.78
N CYS A 80 4.58 2.68 -15.09
CA CYS A 80 3.26 2.87 -15.69
C CYS A 80 3.01 4.34 -16.08
N THR A 81 1.95 4.60 -16.88
CA THR A 81 1.53 5.98 -17.11
C THR A 81 1.01 6.57 -15.79
N PRO A 82 1.41 7.79 -15.40
CA PRO A 82 1.20 8.30 -14.04
C PRO A 82 -0.22 8.83 -13.79
N GLN A 83 -1.19 8.36 -14.56
CA GLN A 83 -2.60 8.72 -14.38
C GLN A 83 -3.16 8.15 -13.07
N TYR A 84 -4.22 8.81 -12.58
CA TYR A 84 -4.87 8.55 -11.29
C TYR A 84 -4.93 7.07 -10.89
N GLN A 85 -5.61 6.23 -11.67
CA GLN A 85 -5.82 4.83 -11.29
C GLN A 85 -4.54 4.01 -11.24
N HIS A 86 -3.59 4.26 -12.14
CA HIS A 86 -2.35 3.48 -12.21
C HIS A 86 -1.38 3.86 -11.09
N ALA A 87 -1.29 5.15 -10.76
CA ALA A 87 -0.48 5.62 -9.64
C ALA A 87 -1.05 5.08 -8.31
N LEU A 88 -2.36 5.22 -8.09
CA LEU A 88 -2.98 4.81 -6.84
C LEU A 88 -3.05 3.29 -6.65
N GLN A 89 -2.94 2.49 -7.72
CA GLN A 89 -2.79 1.04 -7.58
C GLN A 89 -1.52 0.63 -6.79
N ARG A 90 -0.55 1.53 -6.62
CA ARG A 90 0.68 1.30 -5.84
C ARG A 90 0.56 1.74 -4.38
N PHE A 91 -0.53 2.41 -4.02
CA PHE A 91 -0.67 3.07 -2.71
C PHE A 91 -0.61 2.10 -1.53
N SER A 92 -1.12 0.88 -1.68
CA SER A 92 -1.09 -0.18 -0.65
C SER A 92 0.32 -0.49 -0.13
N ARG A 93 1.34 -0.40 -0.99
CA ARG A 93 2.76 -0.63 -0.62
C ARG A 93 3.27 0.46 0.31
N MET A 94 2.96 1.72 -0.01
CA MET A 94 3.31 2.86 0.83
C MET A 94 2.56 2.81 2.15
N LEU A 95 1.26 2.49 2.11
CA LEU A 95 0.41 2.37 3.29
C LEU A 95 0.97 1.36 4.29
N ALA A 96 1.27 0.13 3.86
CA ALA A 96 1.84 -0.90 4.73
C ALA A 96 3.21 -0.53 5.31
N SER A 97 4.03 0.19 4.54
CA SER A 97 5.34 0.67 5.02
C SER A 97 5.16 1.75 6.09
N VAL A 98 4.35 2.75 5.81
CA VAL A 98 4.20 3.93 6.68
C VAL A 98 3.47 3.58 7.97
N THR A 99 2.48 2.69 7.94
CA THR A 99 1.75 2.23 9.15
C THR A 99 2.65 1.50 10.14
N THR A 100 3.73 0.89 9.66
CA THR A 100 4.73 0.16 10.47
C THR A 100 5.90 1.05 10.91
N GLY A 101 5.85 2.35 10.60
CA GLY A 101 6.92 3.30 10.91
C GLY A 101 8.12 3.23 9.97
N CYS A 102 7.99 2.53 8.83
CA CYS A 102 9.00 2.48 7.79
C CYS A 102 8.75 3.60 6.76
N PRO A 103 9.71 4.53 6.56
CA PRO A 103 9.59 5.51 5.48
C PRO A 103 9.36 4.85 4.13
N SER A 104 8.67 5.52 3.21
CA SER A 104 8.36 4.94 1.91
C SER A 104 8.54 5.90 0.76
N VAL A 105 9.09 5.40 -0.35
CA VAL A 105 9.32 6.17 -1.56
C VAL A 105 8.69 5.46 -2.76
N LEU A 106 7.88 6.21 -3.51
CA LEU A 106 7.41 5.80 -4.85
C LEU A 106 8.13 6.64 -5.91
N ILE A 107 8.81 5.96 -6.83
CA ILE A 107 9.49 6.58 -7.98
C ILE A 107 8.63 6.35 -9.21
N ILE A 108 8.04 7.42 -9.71
CA ILE A 108 7.05 7.39 -10.81
C ILE A 108 7.20 8.65 -11.66
N PRO A 109 7.06 8.59 -13.00
CA PRO A 109 7.24 9.77 -13.83
C PRO A 109 6.22 10.87 -13.50
N PHE A 110 6.67 12.12 -13.57
CA PHE A 110 5.76 13.27 -13.53
C PHE A 110 4.96 13.41 -14.83
N LYS A 111 5.62 13.19 -15.97
CA LYS A 111 5.01 13.13 -17.30
C LYS A 111 5.56 11.92 -18.03
N LYS A 112 4.69 11.18 -18.73
CA LYS A 112 5.09 10.01 -19.51
C LYS A 112 4.21 9.83 -20.74
N ARG A 113 4.81 9.52 -21.87
CA ARG A 113 4.13 9.01 -23.06
C ARG A 113 3.73 7.55 -22.85
N SER A 114 2.55 7.15 -23.35
CA SER A 114 2.15 5.74 -23.38
C SER A 114 3.14 4.90 -24.20
N ASN A 115 3.21 3.61 -23.88
CA ASN A 115 4.15 2.69 -24.54
C ASN A 115 3.87 2.54 -26.05
N ASP A 116 2.64 2.79 -26.49
CA ASP A 116 2.23 2.82 -27.90
C ASP A 116 2.52 4.17 -28.60
N GLY A 117 3.04 5.16 -27.86
CA GLY A 117 3.35 6.49 -28.35
C GLY A 117 2.16 7.46 -28.46
N ALA A 118 0.92 6.98 -28.26
CA ALA A 118 -0.29 7.69 -28.66
C ALA A 118 -0.67 8.88 -27.76
N SER A 119 -0.32 8.88 -26.48
CA SER A 119 -0.80 9.89 -25.53
C SER A 119 0.24 10.24 -24.48
N ILE A 120 0.24 11.50 -24.02
CA ILE A 120 1.07 11.98 -22.93
C ILE A 120 0.20 12.13 -21.69
N TYR A 121 0.65 11.54 -20.58
CA TYR A 121 -0.03 11.58 -19.30
C TYR A 121 0.80 12.39 -18.30
N THR A 122 0.12 13.23 -17.51
CA THR A 122 0.72 13.92 -16.37
C THR A 122 0.27 13.26 -15.08
N ARG A 123 1.15 13.22 -14.08
CA ARG A 123 0.88 12.63 -12.78
C ARG A 123 -0.32 13.28 -12.12
N SER A 124 -1.25 12.48 -11.62
CA SER A 124 -2.37 13.00 -10.82
C SER A 124 -1.87 13.44 -9.45
N ALA A 125 -2.33 14.59 -8.95
CA ALA A 125 -1.96 15.11 -7.63
C ALA A 125 -2.42 14.21 -6.46
N SER A 126 -3.35 13.28 -6.72
CA SER A 126 -3.87 12.33 -5.73
C SER A 126 -2.79 11.47 -5.07
N ILE A 127 -1.77 11.02 -5.81
CA ILE A 127 -0.73 10.17 -5.23
C ILE A 127 0.15 10.99 -4.27
N GLU A 128 0.48 12.24 -4.61
CA GLU A 128 1.18 13.15 -3.70
C GLU A 128 0.30 13.55 -2.50
N TYR A 129 -0.99 13.82 -2.71
CA TYR A 129 -1.92 14.11 -1.61
C TYR A 129 -2.05 12.94 -0.64
N GLY A 130 -2.18 11.72 -1.17
CA GLY A 130 -2.20 10.52 -0.35
C GLY A 130 -0.89 10.33 0.46
N ALA A 131 0.27 10.60 -0.14
CA ALA A 131 1.55 10.56 0.55
C ALA A 131 1.63 11.61 1.68
N VAL A 132 1.16 12.84 1.43
CA VAL A 132 1.07 13.89 2.48
C VAL A 132 0.15 13.45 3.61
N ARG A 133 -1.01 12.89 3.30
CA ARG A 133 -1.95 12.37 4.30
C ARG A 133 -1.38 11.21 5.12
N LEU A 134 -0.61 10.32 4.49
CA LEU A 134 0.14 9.27 5.21
C LEU A 134 1.12 9.89 6.21
N MET A 135 1.92 10.88 5.78
CA MET A 135 2.86 11.57 6.68
C MET A 135 2.13 12.27 7.83
N ASP A 136 1.02 12.95 7.56
CA ASP A 136 0.26 13.69 8.56
C ASP A 136 -0.35 12.77 9.62
N ILE A 137 -0.87 11.60 9.24
CA ILE A 137 -1.51 10.64 10.15
C ILE A 137 -0.48 9.81 10.92
N PHE A 138 0.48 9.24 10.21
CA PHE A 138 1.39 8.26 10.80
C PHE A 138 2.67 8.86 11.34
N LYS A 139 2.99 10.12 11.00
CA LYS A 139 4.25 10.77 11.38
C LYS A 139 5.45 9.92 10.94
N THR A 140 5.42 9.46 9.69
CA THR A 140 6.48 8.70 9.03
C THR A 140 6.68 9.28 7.64
N PRO A 141 7.91 9.60 7.21
CA PRO A 141 8.16 10.19 5.90
C PRO A 141 7.67 9.32 4.73
N CYS A 142 7.01 9.95 3.76
CA CYS A 142 6.48 9.28 2.57
C CYS A 142 6.54 10.20 1.35
N PHE A 143 7.33 9.81 0.34
CA PHE A 143 7.69 10.70 -0.76
C PHE A 143 7.40 10.13 -2.14
N ILE A 144 7.03 11.02 -3.06
CA ILE A 144 6.87 10.71 -4.48
C ILE A 144 8.03 11.38 -5.21
N LEU A 145 8.91 10.57 -5.80
CA LEU A 145 10.08 11.05 -6.53
C LEU A 145 9.89 10.82 -8.03
N ASP A 146 10.56 11.63 -8.83
CA ASP A 146 10.37 11.64 -10.28
C ASP A 146 11.25 10.58 -10.95
N TRP A 147 10.64 9.71 -11.75
CA TRP A 147 11.34 8.95 -12.78
C TRP A 147 11.48 9.84 -14.02
N THR A 148 12.70 10.26 -14.33
CA THR A 148 12.96 11.18 -15.45
C THR A 148 12.48 10.60 -16.78
N SER A 149 11.91 11.46 -17.62
CA SER A 149 11.60 11.16 -19.01
C SER A 149 12.37 12.10 -19.93
N ASP A 150 12.62 11.67 -21.16
CA ASP A 150 13.28 12.46 -22.19
C ASP A 150 12.36 13.58 -22.74
N GLU A 151 12.87 14.34 -23.71
CA GLU A 151 12.14 15.39 -24.44
C GLU A 151 10.85 14.90 -25.13
N ASN A 152 10.78 13.61 -25.47
CA ASN A 152 9.62 12.97 -26.07
C ASN A 152 8.70 12.30 -25.04
N HIS A 153 9.05 12.43 -23.75
CA HIS A 153 8.38 11.85 -22.59
C HIS A 153 8.45 10.32 -22.50
N PHE A 154 9.47 9.69 -23.06
CA PHE A 154 9.81 8.29 -22.76
C PHE A 154 10.66 8.21 -21.51
N LEU A 155 10.50 7.15 -20.72
CA LEU A 155 11.29 6.97 -19.49
C LEU A 155 12.76 6.80 -19.82
N VAL A 156 13.61 7.51 -19.07
CA VAL A 156 15.07 7.35 -19.14
C VAL A 156 15.49 6.35 -18.07
N ASN A 157 16.09 5.25 -18.53
CA ASN A 157 16.58 4.18 -17.69
C ASN A 157 18.10 4.13 -17.69
N GLU A 158 18.68 3.48 -16.70
CA GLU A 158 20.10 3.14 -16.70
C GLU A 158 20.39 2.15 -17.85
N PRO A 159 21.53 2.28 -18.57
CA PRO A 159 21.83 1.40 -19.71
C PRO A 159 21.77 -0.08 -19.33
N ASN A 160 21.08 -0.88 -20.15
CA ASN A 160 20.86 -2.32 -19.96
C ASN A 160 20.09 -2.70 -18.67
N MET A 161 19.41 -1.75 -18.03
CA MET A 161 18.58 -1.98 -16.85
C MET A 161 17.17 -1.41 -17.06
N GLN A 162 16.22 -1.92 -16.28
CA GLN A 162 14.83 -1.42 -16.28
C GLN A 162 14.58 -0.32 -15.24
N TYR A 163 15.64 0.18 -14.59
CA TYR A 163 15.57 1.10 -13.45
C TYR A 163 15.96 2.54 -13.83
N PRO A 164 15.55 3.56 -13.06
CA PRO A 164 15.82 4.96 -13.38
C PRO A 164 17.31 5.30 -13.50
N LEU A 165 17.65 6.30 -14.31
CA LEU A 165 19.02 6.80 -14.42
C LEU A 165 19.58 7.21 -13.04
N ILE A 166 20.74 6.67 -12.67
CA ILE A 166 21.31 6.77 -11.31
C ILE A 166 21.63 8.23 -10.91
N ASN A 167 21.93 9.08 -11.88
CA ASN A 167 22.31 10.47 -11.65
C ASN A 167 21.15 11.47 -11.86
N SER A 168 19.93 10.98 -12.05
CA SER A 168 18.74 11.84 -12.14
C SER A 168 18.39 12.50 -10.80
N ASP A 169 17.72 13.65 -10.83
CA ASP A 169 17.35 14.42 -9.63
C ASP A 169 16.51 13.61 -8.63
N GLY A 170 15.58 12.80 -9.12
CA GLY A 170 14.77 11.90 -8.29
C GLY A 170 15.63 10.88 -7.54
N ILE A 171 16.64 10.30 -8.21
CA ILE A 171 17.54 9.32 -7.59
C ILE A 171 18.59 10.00 -6.69
N ASN A 172 19.05 11.21 -7.01
CA ASN A 172 19.92 11.97 -6.10
C ASN A 172 19.19 12.36 -4.80
N SER A 173 17.89 12.67 -4.90
CA SER A 173 17.02 12.88 -3.73
C SER A 173 16.88 11.60 -2.91
N LEU A 174 16.69 10.46 -3.58
CA LEU A 174 16.65 9.14 -2.91
C LEU A 174 17.98 8.86 -2.19
N LYS A 175 19.14 9.03 -2.83
CA LYS A 175 20.46 8.84 -2.20
C LYS A 175 20.59 9.66 -0.92
N SER A 176 20.23 10.94 -1.00
CA SER A 176 20.28 11.87 0.13
C SER A 176 19.33 11.45 1.26
N LEU A 177 18.14 10.94 0.92
CA LEU A 177 17.18 10.43 1.88
C LEU A 177 17.68 9.14 2.56
N ILE A 178 18.28 8.20 1.81
CA ILE A 178 18.84 6.97 2.41
C ILE A 178 19.96 7.33 3.40
N GLN A 179 20.85 8.26 3.02
CA GLN A 179 21.89 8.76 3.92
C GLN A 179 21.29 9.43 5.17
N ALA A 180 20.24 10.22 5.01
CA ALA A 180 19.50 10.82 6.13
C ALA A 180 18.89 9.74 7.04
N CYS A 181 18.30 8.67 6.51
CA CYS A 181 17.80 7.55 7.29
C CYS A 181 18.93 6.87 8.08
N ILE A 182 20.06 6.57 7.43
CA ILE A 182 21.22 5.94 8.07
C ILE A 182 21.75 6.81 9.23
N GLN A 183 21.93 8.11 9.00
CA GLN A 183 22.43 9.04 10.01
C GLN A 183 21.45 9.18 11.18
N SER A 184 20.16 9.26 10.90
CA SER A 184 19.12 9.40 11.93
C SER A 184 18.98 8.13 12.77
N ARG A 185 19.41 6.97 12.25
CA ARG A 185 19.34 5.71 13.00
C ARG A 185 20.34 5.62 14.15
N GLN A 186 21.33 6.51 14.20
CA GLN A 186 22.21 6.65 15.36
C GLN A 186 21.50 7.31 16.56
N ASP A 187 20.33 7.91 16.33
CA ASP A 187 19.50 8.50 17.37
C ASP A 187 18.47 7.47 17.88
N ILE A 188 18.28 7.41 19.20
CA ILE A 188 17.26 6.57 19.82
C ILE A 188 15.85 6.96 19.34
N ASN A 189 15.63 8.24 19.06
CA ASN A 189 14.42 8.77 18.45
C ASN A 189 14.63 9.01 16.96
N TYR A 190 14.75 7.89 16.23
CA TYR A 190 14.93 7.86 14.79
C TYR A 190 13.97 8.76 14.01
N SER A 191 12.68 8.74 14.37
CA SER A 191 11.65 9.48 13.62
C SER A 191 11.88 10.98 13.73
N ASP A 192 12.02 11.50 14.94
CA ASP A 192 12.22 12.93 15.17
C ASP A 192 13.55 13.41 14.57
N SER A 193 14.61 12.61 14.72
CA SER A 193 15.92 12.88 14.10
C SER A 193 15.83 12.94 12.57
N LEU A 194 15.04 12.05 11.95
CA LEU A 194 14.84 12.02 10.51
C LEU A 194 14.03 13.22 10.02
N PHE A 195 12.96 13.61 10.73
CA PHE A 195 12.16 14.78 10.35
C PHE A 195 12.96 16.08 10.36
N GLN A 196 13.98 16.19 11.22
CA GLN A 196 14.85 17.37 11.26
C GLN A 196 15.85 17.47 10.09
N LYS A 197 15.98 16.42 9.26
CA LYS A 197 16.93 16.42 8.14
C LYS A 197 16.46 17.36 7.03
N LYS A 198 17.39 18.18 6.52
CA LYS A 198 17.12 19.15 5.44
C LYS A 198 16.41 18.52 4.24
N ILE A 199 16.89 17.37 3.77
CA ILE A 199 16.26 16.65 2.64
C ILE A 199 14.81 16.25 2.92
N VAL A 200 14.48 15.89 4.17
CA VAL A 200 13.12 15.50 4.56
C VAL A 200 12.19 16.71 4.54
N HIS A 201 12.66 17.88 4.99
CA HIS A 201 11.91 19.15 4.85
C HIS A 201 11.70 19.52 3.38
N GLU A 202 12.75 19.51 2.56
CA GLU A 202 12.67 19.85 1.13
C GLU A 202 11.71 18.94 0.37
N LEU A 203 11.78 17.63 0.61
CA LEU A 203 10.88 16.67 -0.01
C LEU A 203 9.44 16.80 0.51
N THR A 204 9.25 17.15 1.79
CA THR A 204 7.93 17.41 2.35
C THR A 204 7.28 18.63 1.68
N ASP A 205 8.02 19.72 1.51
CA ASP A 205 7.54 20.94 0.86
C ASP A 205 7.25 20.70 -0.62
N LYS A 206 8.13 19.96 -1.33
CA LYS A 206 7.89 19.55 -2.72
C LYS A 206 6.64 18.67 -2.85
N ASN A 207 6.47 17.66 -1.99
CA ASN A 207 5.29 16.80 -2.00
C ASN A 207 4.01 17.59 -1.70
N ARG A 208 4.00 18.47 -0.70
CA ARG A 208 2.84 19.32 -0.38
C ARG A 208 2.49 20.26 -1.54
N THR A 209 3.49 20.92 -2.12
CA THR A 209 3.28 21.78 -3.31
C THR A 209 2.62 20.99 -4.44
N ASN A 210 3.12 19.77 -4.71
CA ASN A 210 2.57 18.91 -5.74
C ASN A 210 1.17 18.35 -5.41
N ALA A 211 0.90 18.03 -4.15
CA ALA A 211 -0.39 17.52 -3.68
C ALA A 211 -1.52 18.54 -3.87
N TYR A 212 -1.21 19.83 -3.73
CA TYR A 212 -2.20 20.91 -3.78
C TYR A 212 -2.13 21.77 -5.05
N ARG A 213 -1.28 21.41 -6.02
CA ARG A 213 -1.07 22.19 -7.27
C ARG A 213 -2.35 22.49 -8.05
N ASN A 214 -3.37 21.65 -7.88
CA ASN A 214 -4.67 21.80 -8.53
C ASN A 214 -5.83 21.92 -7.52
N GLY A 215 -5.56 22.42 -6.31
CA GLY A 215 -6.51 22.42 -5.19
C GLY A 215 -6.50 21.10 -4.40
N VAL A 216 -7.24 21.09 -3.29
CA VAL A 216 -7.34 19.93 -2.40
C VAL A 216 -8.24 18.87 -3.03
N PRO A 217 -7.79 17.60 -3.18
CA PRO A 217 -8.66 16.51 -3.59
C PRO A 217 -9.85 16.35 -2.62
N THR A 218 -11.04 16.12 -3.18
CA THR A 218 -12.29 15.97 -2.41
C THR A 218 -12.98 14.66 -2.76
N ILE A 219 -14.02 14.28 -2.02
CA ILE A 219 -14.85 13.10 -2.37
C ILE A 219 -15.46 13.24 -3.77
N LEU A 220 -15.88 14.45 -4.16
CA LEU A 220 -16.45 14.74 -5.48
C LEU A 220 -15.39 14.79 -6.59
N ASN A 221 -14.14 15.08 -6.25
CA ASN A 221 -13.02 15.10 -7.19
C ASN A 221 -11.76 14.48 -6.57
N PRO A 222 -11.73 13.14 -6.41
CA PRO A 222 -10.68 12.47 -5.65
C PRO A 222 -9.32 12.49 -6.37
N SER A 223 -9.31 12.75 -7.68
CA SER A 223 -8.10 12.93 -8.48
C SER A 223 -7.40 14.27 -8.29
N GLY A 224 -8.08 15.24 -7.70
CA GLY A 224 -7.74 16.66 -7.81
C GLY A 224 -7.89 17.16 -9.26
N GLY A 225 -7.67 18.46 -9.50
CA GLY A 225 -7.80 19.04 -10.85
C GLY A 225 -9.04 19.90 -11.05
N THR A 226 -9.15 20.47 -12.24
CA THR A 226 -10.31 21.26 -12.71
C THR A 226 -11.32 20.42 -13.51
N GLY A 227 -11.00 19.16 -13.82
CA GLY A 227 -11.89 18.25 -14.53
C GLY A 227 -12.76 17.40 -13.60
N ASN A 228 -13.90 16.94 -14.10
CA ASN A 228 -14.74 15.98 -13.40
C ASN A 228 -14.01 14.64 -13.26
N SER A 229 -13.89 14.13 -12.04
CA SER A 229 -13.39 12.77 -11.82
C SER A 229 -14.40 11.76 -12.36
N ARG A 230 -13.93 10.74 -13.06
CA ARG A 230 -14.76 9.60 -13.48
C ARG A 230 -14.96 8.57 -12.37
N VAL A 231 -14.31 8.77 -11.22
CA VAL A 231 -14.40 7.87 -10.07
C VAL A 231 -15.65 8.23 -9.29
N LYS A 232 -16.50 7.23 -9.05
CA LYS A 232 -17.70 7.40 -8.25
C LYS A 232 -17.39 7.09 -6.79
N LEU A 233 -17.42 8.11 -5.95
CA LEU A 233 -17.44 8.01 -4.50
C LEU A 233 -18.70 8.69 -3.98
N ASP A 234 -19.51 7.96 -3.22
CA ASP A 234 -20.75 8.51 -2.65
C ASP A 234 -20.61 8.61 -1.13
N LEU A 235 -21.02 9.75 -0.56
CA LEU A 235 -21.12 9.89 0.88
C LEU A 235 -22.59 9.67 1.28
N LEU A 236 -22.84 8.55 1.94
CA LEU A 236 -24.18 8.06 2.28
C LEU A 236 -24.39 8.14 3.79
N GLU A 237 -25.64 8.28 4.22
CA GLU A 237 -25.98 8.10 5.63
C GLU A 237 -25.81 6.61 5.99
N THR A 238 -25.10 6.33 7.09
CA THR A 238 -24.85 4.94 7.52
C THR A 238 -26.15 4.20 7.82
N VAL A 239 -27.16 4.90 8.33
CA VAL A 239 -28.49 4.32 8.57
C VAL A 239 -29.11 3.82 7.27
N ASP A 240 -29.02 4.58 6.18
CA ASP A 240 -29.57 4.20 4.87
C ASP A 240 -28.83 2.99 4.31
N VAL A 241 -27.49 2.93 4.45
CA VAL A 241 -26.69 1.77 4.05
C VAL A 241 -27.12 0.51 4.80
N LEU A 242 -27.33 0.61 6.11
CA LEU A 242 -27.75 -0.52 6.94
C LEU A 242 -29.19 -0.94 6.64
N ASP A 243 -30.11 0.01 6.42
CA ASP A 243 -31.49 -0.28 6.07
C ASP A 243 -31.62 -0.93 4.69
N GLU A 244 -30.79 -0.49 3.74
CA GLU A 244 -30.65 -1.15 2.44
C GLU A 244 -30.26 -2.62 2.61
N ILE A 245 -29.24 -2.92 3.43
CA ILE A 245 -28.80 -4.30 3.70
C ILE A 245 -29.93 -5.10 4.39
N ARG A 246 -30.58 -4.54 5.40
CA ARG A 246 -31.70 -5.19 6.11
C ARG A 246 -32.86 -5.53 5.17
N GLY A 247 -33.09 -4.71 4.15
CA GLY A 247 -34.13 -4.89 3.15
C GLY A 247 -33.91 -6.08 2.21
N ILE A 248 -32.70 -6.64 2.14
CA ILE A 248 -32.36 -7.74 1.22
C ILE A 248 -33.03 -9.05 1.66
N SER A 249 -32.85 -9.47 2.91
CA SER A 249 -33.48 -10.68 3.45
C SER A 249 -33.44 -10.74 4.98
N ALA A 250 -34.20 -11.66 5.58
CA ALA A 250 -34.16 -11.89 7.03
C ALA A 250 -32.75 -12.26 7.55
N PHE A 251 -31.94 -12.93 6.72
CA PHE A 251 -30.54 -13.23 7.03
C PHE A 251 -29.68 -11.97 7.06
N HIS A 252 -29.85 -11.06 6.09
CA HIS A 252 -29.11 -9.79 6.12
C HIS A 252 -29.52 -8.91 7.30
N LYS A 253 -30.81 -8.94 7.67
CA LYS A 253 -31.30 -8.25 8.87
C LYS A 253 -30.58 -8.73 10.13
N SER A 254 -30.45 -10.04 10.34
CA SER A 254 -29.74 -10.57 11.51
C SER A 254 -28.24 -10.24 11.50
N LEU A 255 -27.60 -10.17 10.33
CA LEU A 255 -26.22 -9.71 10.19
C LEU A 255 -26.05 -8.24 10.59
N CYS A 256 -26.97 -7.35 10.21
CA CYS A 256 -26.96 -5.95 10.62
C CYS A 256 -27.15 -5.77 12.13
N ASP A 257 -27.95 -6.64 12.76
CA ASP A 257 -28.20 -6.57 14.21
C ASP A 257 -26.90 -6.82 15.00
N VAL A 258 -26.04 -7.72 14.52
CA VAL A 258 -24.72 -8.00 15.10
C VAL A 258 -23.58 -7.12 14.56
N ALA A 259 -23.87 -6.19 13.65
CA ALA A 259 -22.84 -5.32 13.10
C ALA A 259 -22.14 -4.52 14.23
N PRO A 260 -20.80 -4.40 14.21
CA PRO A 260 -20.05 -3.77 15.29
C PRO A 260 -20.48 -2.34 15.60
N LYS A 261 -20.38 -1.97 16.89
CA LYS A 261 -20.80 -0.65 17.39
C LYS A 261 -20.12 0.51 16.67
N PHE A 262 -18.81 0.40 16.41
CA PHE A 262 -18.05 1.48 15.76
C PHE A 262 -18.56 1.80 14.34
N ILE A 263 -19.17 0.83 13.63
CA ILE A 263 -19.79 1.07 12.33
C ILE A 263 -21.06 1.90 12.52
N LYS A 264 -21.90 1.47 13.46
CA LYS A 264 -23.20 2.10 13.78
C LYS A 264 -23.05 3.51 14.37
N ASP A 265 -21.97 3.77 15.09
CA ASP A 265 -21.70 5.05 15.74
C ASP A 265 -21.32 6.16 14.72
N ARG A 266 -20.85 5.81 13.52
CA ARG A 266 -20.47 6.79 12.48
C ARG A 266 -21.70 7.17 11.67
N GLU A 267 -22.01 8.47 11.63
CA GLU A 267 -23.16 9.02 10.92
C GLU A 267 -23.15 8.70 9.42
N LYS A 268 -21.98 8.81 8.78
CA LYS A 268 -21.84 8.65 7.32
C LYS A 268 -20.88 7.54 6.90
N SER A 269 -21.08 7.09 5.68
CA SER A 269 -20.34 6.01 5.01
C SER A 269 -19.86 6.49 3.65
N LEU A 270 -18.55 6.41 3.40
CA LEU A 270 -17.95 6.64 2.09
C LEU A 270 -18.02 5.34 1.27
N ALA A 271 -18.85 5.34 0.24
CA ALA A 271 -19.07 4.22 -0.65
C ALA A 271 -18.22 4.32 -1.92
N PHE A 272 -17.64 3.20 -2.33
CA PHE A 272 -17.02 3.01 -3.64
C PHE A 272 -17.47 1.69 -4.26
N TYR A 273 -17.30 1.54 -5.58
CA TYR A 273 -17.99 0.50 -6.37
C TYR A 273 -16.99 -0.42 -7.09
N PRO A 274 -16.35 -1.36 -6.37
CA PRO A 274 -15.49 -2.33 -7.01
C PRO A 274 -16.31 -3.31 -7.86
N THR A 275 -15.68 -3.82 -8.92
CA THR A 275 -16.37 -4.72 -9.87
C THR A 275 -15.81 -6.13 -9.85
N ARG A 276 -14.63 -6.34 -9.24
CA ARG A 276 -13.97 -7.64 -9.13
C ARG A 276 -13.25 -7.76 -7.79
N ILE A 277 -13.91 -8.31 -6.77
CA ILE A 277 -13.32 -8.39 -5.42
C ILE A 277 -12.25 -9.48 -5.29
N THR A 278 -12.33 -10.58 -6.06
CA THR A 278 -11.43 -11.74 -5.87
C THR A 278 -10.46 -11.97 -7.03
N ALA A 279 -10.62 -11.28 -8.16
CA ALA A 279 -9.85 -11.53 -9.37
C ALA A 279 -8.33 -11.34 -9.14
N HIS A 280 -7.54 -12.37 -9.47
CA HIS A 280 -6.07 -12.38 -9.36
C HIS A 280 -5.39 -11.26 -10.18
N ALA A 281 -6.01 -10.87 -11.30
CA ALA A 281 -5.60 -9.73 -12.10
C ALA A 281 -6.78 -8.74 -12.22
N GLY A 282 -6.57 -7.50 -11.81
CA GLY A 282 -7.29 -6.38 -12.42
C GLY A 282 -8.62 -5.98 -11.78
N ASP A 283 -8.64 -5.75 -10.48
CA ASP A 283 -9.42 -4.61 -9.98
C ASP A 283 -8.47 -3.47 -9.54
N PRO A 284 -8.46 -2.31 -10.23
CA PRO A 284 -7.69 -1.16 -9.79
C PRO A 284 -8.01 -0.75 -8.35
N TYR A 285 -9.24 -0.99 -7.87
CA TYR A 285 -9.72 -0.59 -6.55
C TYR A 285 -8.97 -1.26 -5.40
N VAL A 286 -8.37 -2.44 -5.60
CA VAL A 286 -7.58 -3.13 -4.57
C VAL A 286 -6.41 -2.26 -4.11
N GLY A 287 -5.77 -1.49 -5.00
CA GLY A 287 -4.75 -0.53 -4.57
C GLY A 287 -5.32 0.83 -4.15
N MET A 288 -6.44 1.25 -4.73
CA MET A 288 -7.03 2.58 -4.50
C MET A 288 -7.79 2.71 -3.17
N ILE A 289 -8.33 1.62 -2.61
CA ILE A 289 -9.07 1.67 -1.34
C ILE A 289 -8.20 2.24 -0.19
N GLY A 290 -6.90 1.95 -0.19
CA GLY A 290 -5.96 2.56 0.76
C GLY A 290 -5.90 4.08 0.63
N TYR A 291 -5.96 4.60 -0.60
CA TYR A 291 -6.04 6.04 -0.81
C TYR A 291 -7.35 6.61 -0.28
N TYR A 292 -8.51 5.99 -0.57
CA TYR A 292 -9.80 6.49 -0.07
C TYR A 292 -9.87 6.54 1.44
N ASP A 293 -9.37 5.47 2.09
CA ASP A 293 -9.25 5.41 3.54
C ASP A 293 -8.47 6.62 4.08
N ILE A 294 -7.23 6.78 3.62
CA ILE A 294 -6.30 7.79 4.13
C ILE A 294 -6.69 9.23 3.75
N ALA A 295 -7.18 9.43 2.53
CA ALA A 295 -7.48 10.75 1.98
C ALA A 295 -8.76 11.35 2.56
N PHE A 296 -9.79 10.52 2.79
CA PHE A 296 -11.15 10.99 3.01
C PHE A 296 -11.82 10.46 4.27
N THR A 297 -11.37 9.33 4.82
CA THR A 297 -12.03 8.74 6.00
C THR A 297 -11.21 8.91 7.28
N ARG A 298 -9.88 8.76 7.21
CA ARG A 298 -9.03 8.57 8.38
C ARG A 298 -8.52 9.88 8.97
N PHE A 299 -8.57 10.00 10.30
CA PHE A 299 -7.99 11.10 11.09
C PHE A 299 -6.92 10.65 12.10
N GLY A 300 -6.83 9.34 12.41
CA GLY A 300 -5.84 8.78 13.31
C GLY A 300 -5.17 7.52 12.75
N ARG A 301 -4.38 6.82 13.57
CA ARG A 301 -3.53 5.72 13.09
C ARG A 301 -4.28 4.42 12.84
N SER A 302 -5.43 4.21 13.49
CA SER A 302 -6.21 2.98 13.36
C SER A 302 -7.33 3.09 12.31
N THR A 303 -7.80 1.97 11.77
CA THR A 303 -9.06 1.87 10.99
C THR A 303 -10.28 2.29 11.83
N ARG A 304 -10.13 2.32 13.17
CA ARG A 304 -11.09 2.88 14.11
C ARG A 304 -11.16 4.40 14.05
N ASP A 305 -10.05 5.06 13.77
CA ASP A 305 -9.92 6.51 13.78
C ASP A 305 -10.36 7.12 12.43
N ARG A 306 -11.64 6.93 12.10
CA ARG A 306 -12.27 7.43 10.88
C ARG A 306 -13.51 8.27 11.15
N HIS A 307 -13.68 9.32 10.35
CA HIS A 307 -14.90 10.12 10.28
C HIS A 307 -16.06 9.33 9.66
N TYR A 308 -15.77 8.52 8.64
CA TYR A 308 -16.76 7.79 7.86
C TYR A 308 -16.42 6.30 7.83
N ASN A 309 -17.44 5.45 7.75
CA ASN A 309 -17.22 4.06 7.37
C ASN A 309 -16.69 3.99 5.93
N LEU A 310 -15.81 3.05 5.63
CA LEU A 310 -15.38 2.76 4.26
C LEU A 310 -16.15 1.55 3.72
N VAL A 311 -17.00 1.77 2.71
CA VAL A 311 -17.96 0.77 2.22
C VAL A 311 -17.66 0.37 0.78
N ALA A 312 -17.45 -0.93 0.55
CA ALA A 312 -17.28 -1.52 -0.77
C ALA A 312 -18.64 -2.05 -1.29
N TYR A 313 -19.23 -1.36 -2.26
CA TYR A 313 -20.46 -1.76 -2.94
C TYR A 313 -20.16 -2.67 -4.14
N ALA A 314 -20.03 -3.97 -3.89
CA ALA A 314 -19.77 -5.00 -4.89
C ALA A 314 -21.02 -5.80 -5.26
N LYS A 315 -22.13 -5.10 -5.53
CA LYS A 315 -23.44 -5.71 -5.80
C LYS A 315 -23.50 -6.64 -7.02
N ASN A 316 -22.50 -6.60 -7.89
CA ASN A 316 -22.40 -7.48 -9.05
C ASN A 316 -21.51 -8.71 -8.79
N VAL A 317 -21.05 -8.89 -7.55
CA VAL A 317 -20.17 -9.97 -7.11
C VAL A 317 -20.94 -10.75 -6.04
N SER A 318 -20.93 -12.08 -6.15
CA SER A 318 -21.49 -12.95 -5.11
C SER A 318 -20.48 -13.13 -3.98
N ILE A 319 -20.98 -13.21 -2.74
CA ILE A 319 -20.16 -13.56 -1.57
C ILE A 319 -19.50 -14.93 -1.73
N HIS A 320 -20.07 -15.80 -2.57
CA HIS A 320 -19.50 -17.10 -2.89
C HIS A 320 -18.09 -17.01 -3.47
N GLU A 321 -17.77 -15.95 -4.23
CA GLU A 321 -16.40 -15.75 -4.71
C GLU A 321 -15.38 -15.66 -3.55
N VAL A 322 -15.77 -15.02 -2.44
CA VAL A 322 -14.90 -14.89 -1.27
C VAL A 322 -14.88 -16.19 -0.48
N THR A 323 -16.04 -16.82 -0.25
CA THR A 323 -16.09 -18.06 0.51
C THR A 323 -15.38 -19.20 -0.20
N ASP A 324 -15.46 -19.29 -1.53
CA ASP A 324 -14.80 -20.34 -2.31
C ASP A 324 -13.28 -20.21 -2.26
N VAL A 325 -12.77 -18.97 -2.35
CA VAL A 325 -11.33 -18.69 -2.17
C VAL A 325 -10.87 -19.11 -0.77
N MET A 326 -11.70 -18.88 0.26
CA MET A 326 -11.38 -19.28 1.63
C MET A 326 -11.46 -20.79 1.84
N SER A 327 -12.47 -21.47 1.30
CA SER A 327 -12.59 -22.93 1.33
C SER A 327 -11.40 -23.58 0.62
N SER A 328 -11.05 -23.09 -0.57
CA SER A 328 -9.86 -23.56 -1.30
C SER A 328 -8.57 -23.35 -0.49
N PHE A 329 -8.44 -22.23 0.23
CA PHE A 329 -7.31 -22.03 1.13
C PHE A 329 -7.30 -23.07 2.27
N VAL A 330 -8.45 -23.31 2.91
CA VAL A 330 -8.58 -24.30 3.98
C VAL A 330 -8.16 -25.68 3.48
N ASP A 331 -8.71 -26.12 2.36
CA ASP A 331 -8.50 -27.47 1.83
C ASP A 331 -7.06 -27.72 1.36
N ASN A 332 -6.38 -26.70 0.83
CA ASN A 332 -5.12 -26.89 0.12
C ASN A 332 -3.88 -26.25 0.77
N LYS A 333 -4.05 -25.31 1.70
CA LYS A 333 -2.95 -24.44 2.18
C LYS A 333 -2.95 -24.19 3.68
N CYS A 334 -4.06 -24.45 4.38
CA CYS A 334 -4.12 -24.24 5.82
C CYS A 334 -3.22 -25.25 6.52
N PRO A 335 -2.23 -24.83 7.32
CA PRO A 335 -1.34 -25.79 7.98
C PRO A 335 -2.03 -26.61 9.08
N PHE A 336 -3.28 -26.28 9.43
CA PHE A 336 -4.06 -26.98 10.45
C PHE A 336 -4.87 -28.17 9.91
N THR A 337 -4.97 -28.35 8.59
CA THR A 337 -5.59 -29.55 8.02
C THR A 337 -4.69 -30.77 8.15
N ASP A 338 -3.38 -30.56 8.11
CA ASP A 338 -2.38 -31.58 8.40
C ASP A 338 -2.05 -31.62 9.91
N GLY A 339 -1.73 -32.80 10.42
CA GLY A 339 -1.17 -32.95 11.75
C GLY A 339 0.18 -32.20 11.89
N LEU A 340 0.51 -31.76 13.11
CA LEU A 340 1.80 -31.15 13.39
C LEU A 340 2.94 -32.14 13.11
N SER A 341 3.92 -31.71 12.31
CA SER A 341 5.10 -32.47 11.93
C SER A 341 6.34 -31.57 11.90
N GLY A 342 7.53 -32.18 11.80
CA GLY A 342 8.78 -31.42 11.72
C GLY A 342 8.80 -30.43 10.54
N SER A 343 8.26 -30.83 9.39
CA SER A 343 8.30 -30.04 8.15
C SER A 343 7.31 -28.86 8.14
N ASN A 344 6.19 -28.93 8.86
CA ASN A 344 5.20 -27.85 8.91
C ASN A 344 5.23 -27.03 10.21
N SER A 345 6.02 -27.44 11.22
CA SER A 345 6.06 -26.82 12.56
C SER A 345 6.17 -25.30 12.58
N LYS A 346 7.01 -24.72 11.72
CA LYS A 346 7.18 -23.27 11.59
C LYS A 346 5.92 -22.56 11.09
N MET A 347 5.37 -23.04 9.97
CA MET A 347 4.14 -22.50 9.39
C MET A 347 2.97 -22.68 10.38
N TYR A 348 2.89 -23.83 11.02
CA TYR A 348 1.89 -24.12 12.05
C TYR A 348 1.93 -23.09 13.18
N ASN A 349 3.12 -22.86 13.77
CA ASN A 349 3.29 -21.86 14.83
C ASN A 349 3.02 -20.43 14.35
N TYR A 350 3.45 -20.09 13.13
CA TYR A 350 3.18 -18.79 12.53
C TYR A 350 1.68 -18.53 12.39
N HIS A 351 0.89 -19.52 11.96
CA HIS A 351 -0.56 -19.43 11.85
C HIS A 351 -1.27 -19.43 13.22
N LEU A 352 -0.71 -20.09 14.24
CA LEU A 352 -1.23 -19.97 15.61
C LEU A 352 -1.12 -18.54 16.13
N LYS A 353 -0.01 -17.85 15.80
CA LYS A 353 0.23 -16.47 16.21
C LYS A 353 -0.59 -15.45 15.40
N ASN A 354 -0.59 -15.59 14.08
CA ASN A 354 -1.08 -14.56 13.16
C ASN A 354 -2.44 -14.89 12.52
N GLY A 355 -2.98 -16.08 12.76
CA GLY A 355 -4.10 -16.62 12.00
C GLY A 355 -3.78 -16.76 10.52
N CYS A 356 -4.80 -16.66 9.67
CA CYS A 356 -4.66 -16.74 8.21
C CYS A 356 -4.59 -15.35 7.55
N LYS A 357 -4.32 -14.28 8.30
CA LYS A 357 -4.46 -12.90 7.78
C LYS A 357 -3.50 -12.62 6.60
N GLU A 358 -2.26 -13.11 6.67
CA GLU A 358 -1.21 -12.80 5.68
C GLU A 358 -1.22 -13.76 4.47
N THR A 359 -1.82 -14.94 4.63
CA THR A 359 -1.87 -16.01 3.60
C THR A 359 -3.12 -15.97 2.71
N LYS A 360 -4.09 -15.11 3.03
CA LYS A 360 -5.21 -14.78 2.14
C LYS A 360 -4.72 -14.20 0.82
N THR A 361 -5.53 -14.33 -0.23
CA THR A 361 -5.25 -13.64 -1.49
C THR A 361 -5.21 -12.12 -1.26
N LYS A 362 -4.36 -11.42 -2.03
CA LYS A 362 -4.14 -9.98 -1.87
C LYS A 362 -5.44 -9.15 -1.87
N PRO A 363 -6.38 -9.33 -2.81
CA PRO A 363 -7.64 -8.58 -2.79
C PRO A 363 -8.45 -8.80 -1.49
N VAL A 364 -8.66 -10.07 -1.11
CA VAL A 364 -9.42 -10.43 0.10
C VAL A 364 -8.79 -9.82 1.35
N ARG A 365 -7.46 -9.88 1.44
CA ARG A 365 -6.71 -9.31 2.56
C ARG A 365 -6.86 -7.80 2.65
N ILE A 366 -6.71 -7.08 1.54
CA ILE A 366 -6.83 -5.62 1.53
C ILE A 366 -8.26 -5.17 1.85
N TYR A 367 -9.27 -5.81 1.28
CA TYR A 367 -10.67 -5.48 1.60
C TYR A 367 -11.01 -5.80 3.05
N ALA A 368 -10.58 -6.96 3.57
CA ALA A 368 -10.81 -7.34 4.97
C ALA A 368 -10.10 -6.40 5.96
N GLU A 369 -8.93 -5.88 5.61
CA GLU A 369 -8.20 -4.93 6.45
C GLU A 369 -8.84 -3.53 6.43
N LEU A 370 -9.19 -3.04 5.23
CA LEU A 370 -9.50 -1.62 5.05
C LEU A 370 -10.99 -1.30 4.97
N ALA A 371 -11.83 -2.16 4.41
CA ALA A 371 -13.27 -1.90 4.34
C ALA A 371 -13.91 -2.14 5.71
N ASP A 372 -14.85 -1.29 6.12
CA ASP A 372 -15.70 -1.52 7.28
C ASP A 372 -16.89 -2.42 6.91
N ILE A 373 -17.40 -2.25 5.69
CA ILE A 373 -18.52 -3.03 5.14
C ILE A 373 -18.19 -3.41 3.69
N VAL A 374 -18.44 -4.67 3.33
CA VAL A 374 -18.41 -5.15 1.94
C VAL A 374 -19.78 -5.75 1.62
N ILE A 375 -20.46 -5.18 0.63
CA ILE A 375 -21.82 -5.55 0.23
C ILE A 375 -21.75 -6.30 -1.10
N PHE A 376 -22.27 -7.53 -1.13
CA PHE A 376 -22.34 -8.41 -2.29
C PHE A 376 -23.78 -8.49 -2.82
N SER A 377 -24.00 -9.21 -3.92
CA SER A 377 -25.36 -9.47 -4.45
C SER A 377 -26.24 -10.28 -3.49
N ASP A 378 -25.63 -11.14 -2.67
CA ASP A 378 -26.26 -12.19 -1.88
C ASP A 378 -25.65 -12.32 -0.47
N GLY A 379 -24.83 -11.36 -0.04
CA GLY A 379 -24.21 -11.37 1.28
C GLY A 379 -23.63 -10.03 1.70
N VAL A 380 -23.22 -9.94 2.97
CA VAL A 380 -22.53 -8.77 3.53
C VAL A 380 -21.45 -9.24 4.50
N LEU A 381 -20.31 -8.55 4.49
CA LEU A 381 -19.24 -8.72 5.47
C LEU A 381 -19.06 -7.42 6.26
N PHE A 382 -19.04 -7.54 7.57
CA PHE A 382 -18.70 -6.45 8.49
C PHE A 382 -17.30 -6.69 9.05
N ASN A 383 -16.47 -5.65 9.08
CA ASN A 383 -15.15 -5.73 9.67
C ASN A 383 -15.25 -5.83 11.20
N ALA A 384 -14.66 -6.88 11.77
CA ALA A 384 -14.68 -7.09 13.22
C ALA A 384 -13.77 -6.12 13.99
N GLY A 385 -12.73 -5.56 13.35
CA GLY A 385 -11.77 -4.66 13.98
C GLY A 385 -10.33 -5.05 13.90
#